data_AF-A0A923WGF5-F1
#
_entry.id   AF-A0A923WGF5-F1
#
_cell.length_a   1.000
_cell.length_b   1.000
_cell.length_c   1.000
_cell.angle_alpha   90.00
_cell.angle_beta   90.00
_cell.angle_gamma   90.00
#
_symmetry.space_group_name_H-M   'P 1'
#
loop_
_entity.id
_entity.type
_entity.pdbx_description
1 polymer ?
#
loop_
_entity_poly.entity_id
_entity_poly.type
_entity_poly.pdbx_seq_one_letter_code
_entity_poly.pdbx_strand_id
1 'polypeptide(L)' 'MSDVIKHECGIALLRLRKPLSFYQEKYGSALYGIHKLHLLMEKQHNRG' A
#
# COMPACT_ATOMS: atom_id res chain seq x y z
N MET A 1 9.79 -9.11 22.36
CA MET A 1 9.54 -7.72 22.78
C MET A 1 10.14 -6.84 21.69
N SER A 2 9.32 -6.12 20.93
CA SER A 2 9.79 -5.27 19.82
C SER A 2 10.13 -3.89 20.37
N ASP A 3 11.31 -3.36 20.01
CA ASP A 3 11.81 -2.06 20.45
C ASP A 3 10.90 -0.89 20.06
N VAL A 4 10.92 0.16 20.88
CA VAL A 4 10.15 1.39 20.64
C VAL A 4 10.74 2.13 19.43
N ILE A 5 9.94 2.21 18.37
CA ILE A 5 10.30 2.96 17.16
C ILE A 5 10.30 4.46 17.51
N LYS A 6 11.47 5.10 17.48
CA LYS A 6 11.65 6.54 17.81
C LYS A 6 11.05 7.49 16.77
N HIS A 7 10.65 6.97 15.61
CA HIS A 7 10.05 7.72 14.51
C HIS A 7 8.64 7.19 14.30
N GLU A 8 7.67 8.07 14.09
CA GLU A 8 6.30 7.69 13.80
C GLU A 8 6.20 7.18 12.35
N CYS A 9 6.72 5.97 12.11
CA CYS A 9 6.60 5.29 10.83
C CYS A 9 5.25 4.56 10.78
N GLY A 10 4.39 4.90 9.82
CA GLY A 10 3.24 4.07 9.49
C GLY A 10 3.68 2.80 8.76
N ILE A 11 3.37 1.61 9.30
CA ILE A 11 3.56 0.34 8.60
C ILE A 11 2.24 -0.07 7.98
N ALA A 12 2.25 -0.40 6.68
CA ALA A 12 1.08 -0.90 5.98
C ALA A 12 1.38 -2.27 5.35
N LEU A 13 0.54 -3.25 5.64
CA LEU A 13 0.60 -4.59 5.05
C LEU A 13 -0.41 -4.69 3.91
N LEU A 14 0.05 -5.04 2.71
CA LEU A 14 -0.82 -5.25 1.55
C LEU A 14 -0.89 -6.73 1.17
N ARG A 15 -2.09 -7.29 1.16
CA ARG A 15 -2.36 -8.65 0.67
C ARG A 15 -3.13 -8.62 -0.65
N LEU A 16 -2.53 -9.16 -1.71
CA LEU A 16 -3.20 -9.36 -2.99
C LEU A 16 -4.15 -10.58 -2.91
N ARG A 17 -5.39 -10.43 -3.40
CA ARG A 17 -6.39 -11.52 -3.43
C ARG A 17 -6.31 -12.39 -4.69
N LYS A 18 -5.53 -11.97 -5.68
CA LYS A 18 -5.34 -12.61 -7.00
C LYS A 18 -3.84 -12.67 -7.31
N PRO A 19 -3.39 -13.53 -8.24
CA PRO A 19 -1.98 -13.57 -8.67
C PRO A 19 -1.58 -12.26 -9.38
N LEU A 20 -0.28 -11.98 -9.44
CA LEU A 20 0.27 -10.77 -10.06
C LEU A 20 -0.12 -10.62 -11.55
N SER A 21 -0.21 -11.72 -12.29
CA SER A 21 -0.62 -11.75 -13.71
C SER A 21 -1.99 -11.12 -13.94
N PHE A 22 -2.95 -11.39 -13.07
CA PHE A 22 -4.30 -10.81 -13.14
C PHE A 22 -4.27 -9.28 -13.11
N TYR A 23 -3.40 -8.68 -12.29
CA TYR A 23 -3.30 -7.23 -12.19
C TYR A 23 -2.56 -6.62 -13.39
N GLN A 24 -1.55 -7.32 -13.92
CA GLN A 24 -0.87 -6.91 -15.15
C GLN A 24 -1.81 -6.91 -16.36
N GLU A 25 -2.62 -7.95 -16.53
CA GLU A 25 -3.56 -8.05 -17.64
C GLU A 25 -4.73 -7.06 -17.51
N LYS A 26 -5.31 -6.95 -16.30
CA LYS A 26 -6.49 -6.11 -16.09
C LYS A 26 -6.18 -4.61 -16.00
N TYR A 27 -5.06 -4.25 -15.36
CA TYR A 27 -4.71 -2.87 -15.03
C TYR A 27 -3.44 -2.39 -15.72
N GLY A 28 -2.81 -3.21 -16.56
CA GLY A 28 -1.55 -2.88 -17.24
C GLY A 28 -0.33 -2.85 -16.30
N SER A 29 -0.50 -3.17 -15.02
CA SER A 29 0.55 -3.07 -14.02
C SER A 29 0.39 -4.07 -12.88
N ALA A 30 1.47 -4.81 -12.60
CA ALA A 30 1.62 -5.63 -11.40
C ALA A 30 1.64 -4.80 -10.10
N LEU A 31 1.94 -3.50 -10.17
CA LEU A 31 2.05 -2.58 -9.04
C LEU A 31 0.71 -1.94 -8.63
N TYR A 32 -0.42 -2.42 -9.18
CA TYR A 32 -1.76 -1.91 -8.88
C TYR A 32 -2.03 -1.70 -7.38
N GLY A 33 -1.60 -2.65 -6.56
CA GLY A 33 -1.77 -2.61 -5.11
C GLY A 33 -1.04 -1.45 -4.43
N ILE A 34 0.19 -1.16 -4.87
CA ILE A 34 1.01 -0.06 -4.35
C ILE A 34 0.41 1.28 -4.77
N HIS A 35 -0.03 1.41 -6.03
CA HIS A 35 -0.68 2.65 -6.51
C HIS A 35 -1.94 2.98 -5.71
N LYS A 36 -2.74 1.96 -5.35
CA LYS A 36 -3.91 2.16 -4.49
C LYS A 36 -3.55 2.59 -3.08
N LEU A 37 -2.48 2.03 -2.51
CA LEU A 37 -1.97 2.42 -1.20
C LEU A 37 -1.46 3.87 -1.22
N HIS A 38 -0.69 4.24 -2.24
CA HIS A 38 -0.20 5.62 -2.43
C HIS A 38 -1.36 6.62 -2.49
N LEU A 39 -2.38 6.33 -3.31
CA LEU A 39 -3.59 7.16 -3.39
C LEU A 39 -4.35 7.28 -2.04
N LEU A 40 -4.37 6.21 -1.24
CA LEU A 40 -4.97 6.25 0.10
C LEU A 40 -4.17 7.14 1.05
N MET A 41 -2.84 7.09 0.98
CA MET A 41 -1.95 7.94 1.77
C MET A 41 -2.11 9.41 1.40
N GLU A 42 -2.18 9.74 0.10
CA GLU A 42 -2.49 11.11 -0.36
C GLU A 42 -3.81 11.62 0.21
N LYS A 43 -4.84 10.77 0.30
CA LYS A 43 -6.12 11.12 0.92
C LYS A 43 -6.04 11.29 2.44
N GLN A 44 -5.08 10.65 3.12
CA GLN A 44 -4.84 10.86 4.55
C GLN A 44 -4.07 12.16 4.81
N HIS A 45 -3.36 12.71 3.82
CA HIS A 45 -2.49 13.88 3.98
C HIS A 45 -3.19 15.09 4.61
N ASN A 46 -4.50 15.27 4.34
CA ASN A 46 -5.29 16.41 4.81
C ASN A 46 -6.29 16.05 5.92
N ARG A 47 -6.18 14.84 6.51
CA ARG A 47 -6.95 14.48 7.71
C ARG A 47 -6.11 14.88 8.92
N GLY A 48 -6.18 16.17 9.26
CA GLY A 48 -5.71 16.69 10.53
C GLY A 48 -6.43 16.05 11.71
#